data_AF-A0A2D2DIN2-F1
#
_entry.id   AF-A0A2D2DIN2-F1
#
_cell.length_a   1.000
_cell.length_b   1.000
_cell.length_c   1.000
_cell.angle_alpha   90.00
_cell.angle_beta   90.00
_cell.angle_gamma   90.00
#
_symmetry.space_group_name_H-M   'P 1'
#
loop_
_entity.id
_entity.type
_entity.pdbx_description
1 polymer ?
#
loop_
_entity_poly.entity_id
_entity_poly.type
_entity_poly.pdbx_seq_one_letter_code
_entity_poly.pdbx_strand_id
1 'polypeptide(L)' 'MSATIDEVTIRRLAGLANVISALLAAIPILQPESQGDALRTCASMAADVADELDDLLDAGAAPPTNDE' A
#
# COMPACT_ATOMS: atom_id res chain seq x y z
N MET A 1 2.28 8.41 22.40
CA MET A 1 0.85 8.58 22.08
C MET A 1 0.46 7.43 21.18
N SER A 2 -0.64 6.71 21.47
CA SER A 2 -1.09 5.64 20.58
C SER A 2 -1.59 6.31 19.31
N ALA A 3 -0.91 6.11 18.17
CA ALA A 3 -1.42 6.55 16.88
C ALA A 3 -2.78 5.86 16.69
N THR A 4 -3.87 6.60 16.81
CA THR A 4 -5.20 6.09 16.51
C THR A 4 -5.23 5.88 15.01
N ILE A 5 -4.95 4.64 14.58
CA ILE A 5 -5.08 4.26 13.18
C ILE A 5 -6.55 4.45 12.80
N ASP A 6 -6.80 5.37 11.88
CA ASP A 6 -8.15 5.72 11.45
C ASP A 6 -8.80 4.57 10.67
N GLU A 7 -10.06 4.28 10.97
CA GLU A 7 -10.80 3.17 10.35
C GLU A 7 -10.95 3.35 8.83
N VAL A 8 -11.07 4.60 8.35
CA VAL A 8 -11.14 4.91 6.92
C VAL A 8 -9.82 4.56 6.24
N THR A 9 -8.69 4.83 6.89
CA THR A 9 -7.35 4.47 6.40
C THR A 9 -7.20 2.95 6.28
N ILE A 10 -7.61 2.18 7.30
CA ILE A 10 -7.58 0.71 7.25
C ILE A 10 -8.46 0.18 6.12
N ARG A 11 -9.68 0.72 5.96
CA ARG A 11 -10.60 0.30 4.88
C ARG A 11 -10.05 0.62 3.49
N ARG A 12 -9.37 1.76 3.32
CA ARG A 12 -8.72 2.13 2.05
C ARG A 12 -7.57 1.17 1.71
N LEU A 13 -6.69 0.89 2.68
CA LEU A 13 -5.60 -0.06 2.51
C LEU A 13 -6.11 -1.47 2.18
N ALA A 14 -7.13 -1.95 2.88
CA ALA A 14 -7.77 -3.23 2.59
C ALA A 14 -8.36 -3.27 1.17
N GLY A 15 -8.96 -2.17 0.71
CA GLY A 15 -9.45 -2.02 -0.65
C GLY A 15 -8.34 -2.12 -1.69
N LEU A 16 -7.21 -1.42 -1.48
CA LEU A 16 -6.06 -1.44 -2.39
C LEU A 16 -5.41 -2.83 -2.46
N ALA A 17 -5.23 -3.49 -1.31
CA ALA A 17 -4.71 -4.86 -1.26
C ALA A 17 -5.62 -5.83 -2.03
N ASN A 18 -6.94 -5.66 -1.94
CA ASN A 18 -7.89 -6.49 -2.67
C ASN A 18 -7.82 -6.26 -4.20
N VAL A 19 -7.60 -5.02 -4.65
CA VAL A 19 -7.39 -4.70 -6.06
C VAL A 19 -6.11 -5.36 -6.58
N ILE A 20 -5.00 -5.25 -5.84
CA ILE A 20 -3.72 -5.88 -6.21
C ILE A 20 -3.90 -7.40 -6.30
N SER A 21 -4.59 -8.01 -5.33
CA SER A 21 -4.91 -9.45 -5.34
C SER A 21 -5.73 -9.87 -6.58
N ALA A 22 -6.75 -9.08 -6.95
CA ALA A 22 -7.55 -9.34 -8.14
C ALA A 22 -6.73 -9.20 -9.43
N LEU A 23 -5.84 -8.22 -9.51
CA LEU A 23 -4.93 -8.04 -10.66
C LEU A 23 -3.96 -9.22 -10.79
N LEU A 24 -3.34 -9.66 -9.69
CA LEU A 24 -2.48 -10.84 -9.65
C LEU A 24 -3.19 -12.11 -10.12
N ALA A 25 -4.45 -12.30 -9.71
CA ALA A 25 -5.27 -13.43 -10.13
C ALA A 25 -5.61 -13.40 -11.64
N ALA A 26 -5.61 -12.22 -12.26
CA ALA A 26 -5.87 -12.05 -13.69
C ALA A 26 -4.63 -12.31 -14.57
N ILE A 27 -3.41 -12.27 -14.02
CA ILE A 27 -2.15 -12.44 -14.76
C ILE A 27 -2.11 -13.73 -15.60
N PRO A 28 -2.52 -14.91 -15.09
CA PRO A 28 -2.50 -16.14 -15.88
C PRO A 28 -3.40 -16.14 -17.11
N ILE A 29 -4.37 -15.22 -17.19
CA ILE A 29 -5.33 -15.07 -18.29
C ILE A 29 -4.75 -14.17 -19.40
N LEU A 30 -3.74 -13.35 -19.09
CA LEU A 30 -3.10 -12.45 -20.04
C LEU A 30 -2.19 -13.19 -21.03
N GLN A 31 -1.93 -12.55 -22.17
CA GLN A 31 -0.97 -13.07 -23.15
C GLN A 31 0.42 -13.21 -22.50
N PRO A 32 1.16 -14.31 -22.76
CA PRO A 32 2.44 -14.59 -22.09
C PRO A 32 3.45 -13.44 -22.12
N GLU A 33 3.53 -12.74 -23.25
CA GLU A 33 4.40 -11.58 -23.47
C GLU A 33 4.08 -10.39 -22.54
N SER A 34 2.85 -10.30 -22.04
CA SER A 34 2.37 -9.21 -21.17
C SER A 34 2.37 -9.58 -19.68
N GLN A 35 2.53 -10.85 -19.33
CA GLN A 35 2.47 -11.31 -17.94
C GLN A 35 3.61 -10.72 -17.08
N GLY A 36 4.82 -10.64 -17.63
CA GLY A 36 5.97 -10.06 -16.94
C GLY A 36 5.82 -8.58 -16.63
N ASP A 37 5.22 -7.82 -17.54
CA ASP A 37 4.98 -6.39 -17.35
C ASP A 37 3.79 -6.13 -16.42
N ALA A 38 2.76 -6.98 -16.49
CA ALA A 38 1.66 -6.97 -15.52
C ALA A 38 2.16 -7.28 -14.09
N LEU A 39 3.05 -8.26 -13.92
CA LEU A 39 3.69 -8.57 -12.64
C LEU A 39 4.50 -7.39 -12.11
N ARG A 40 5.31 -6.75 -12.97
CA ARG A 40 6.09 -5.56 -12.59
C ARG A 40 5.20 -4.39 -12.15
N THR A 41 4.09 -4.19 -12.85
CA THR A 41 3.11 -3.16 -12.48
C THR A 41 2.48 -3.45 -11.12
N CYS A 42 2.07 -4.70 -10.88
CA CYS A 42 1.51 -5.11 -9.59
C CYS A 42 2.54 -4.93 -8.45
N ALA A 43 3.82 -5.25 -8.70
CA ALA A 43 4.88 -5.07 -7.73
C ALA A 43 5.14 -3.59 -7.40
N SER A 44 5.12 -2.70 -8.40
CA SER A 44 5.24 -1.25 -8.19
C SER A 44 4.09 -0.71 -7.35
N MET A 45 2.84 -1.07 -7.68
CA MET A 45 1.67 -0.65 -6.91
C MET A 45 1.71 -1.16 -5.47
N ALA A 46 2.21 -2.38 -5.25
CA ALA A 46 2.38 -2.92 -3.91
C ALA A 46 3.46 -2.18 -3.10
N ALA A 47 4.54 -1.73 -3.75
CA ALA A 47 5.56 -0.90 -3.12
C ALA A 47 4.99 0.46 -2.73
N ASP A 48 4.26 1.14 -3.62
CA ASP A 48 3.63 2.43 -3.31
C ASP A 48 2.68 2.35 -2.10
N VAL A 49 1.91 1.26 -1.99
CA VAL A 49 1.02 1.01 -0.84
C VAL A 49 1.80 0.73 0.45
N ALA A 50 2.94 0.04 0.36
CA ALA A 50 3.81 -0.22 1.51
C ALA A 50 4.47 1.08 2.00
N ASP A 51 4.93 1.93 1.08
CA ASP A 51 5.52 3.22 1.39
C ASP A 51 4.49 4.15 2.07
N GLU A 52 3.25 4.24 1.54
CA GLU A 52 2.16 5.00 2.18
C GLU A 52 1.82 4.47 3.59
N LEU A 53 1.91 3.15 3.80
CA LEU A 53 1.68 2.55 5.10
C LEU A 53 2.80 2.90 6.09
N ASP A 54 4.05 2.85 5.67
CA ASP A 54 5.20 3.23 6.48
C ASP A 54 5.11 4.72 6.86
N ASP A 55 4.78 5.61 5.93
CA ASP A 55 4.57 7.04 6.19
C ASP A 55 3.45 7.27 7.23
N LEU A 56 2.36 6.51 7.17
CA LEU A 56 1.27 6.59 8.14
C LEU A 56 1.69 6.13 9.55
N LEU A 57 2.58 5.14 9.63
CA LEU A 57 3.11 4.65 10.90
C LEU A 57 4.17 5.61 11.47
N ASP A 58 5.00 6.23 10.61
CA ASP A 58 6.06 7.16 11.00
C ASP A 58 5.51 8.56 11.34
N ALA A 59 4.43 8.99 10.70
CA ALA A 59 3.70 10.21 11.09
C ALA A 59 3.15 10.16 12.53
N GLY A 60 3.03 8.97 13.13
CA GLY A 60 2.72 8.77 14.54
C GLY A 60 3.90 8.97 15.50
N ALA A 61 5.12 9.19 15.02
CA ALA A 61 6.37 9.11 15.78
C ALA A 61 7.07 10.47 16.06
N ALA A 62 6.50 11.63 15.72
CA ALA A 62 7.13 12.93 16.02
C ALA A 62 6.84 13.44 17.45
N PRO A 63 7.86 13.68 18.30
CA PRO A 63 7.68 14.38 19.59
C PRO A 63 7.63 15.92 19.40
N PRO A 64 6.92 16.68 20.26
CA PRO A 64 6.96 18.13 20.24
C PRO A 64 8.31 18.62 20.78
N THR A 65 9.13 19.24 19.94
CA THR A 65 10.21 20.12 20.42
C THR A 65 9.57 21.45 20.80
N ASN A 66 9.11 21.52 22.05
CA ASN A 66 8.97 22.81 22.73
C ASN A 66 10.38 23.27 23.06
N ASP A 67 10.93 24.13 22.23
CA ASP A 67 12.10 24.94 22.58
C ASP A 67 11.60 26.31 23.07
N GLU A 68 11.71 26.49 24.39
CA GLU A 68 11.62 27.69 25.25
C GLU A 68 10.50 28.75 25.06
#